data_AF-A0A8J8FW34-F1
#
_entry.id   AF-A0A8J8FW34-F1
#
_cell.length_a   1.000
_cell.length_b   1.000
_cell.length_c   1.000
_cell.angle_alpha   90.00
_cell.angle_beta   90.00
_cell.angle_gamma   90.00
#
_symmetry.space_group_name_H-M   'P 1'
#
loop_
_entity.id
_entity.type
_entity.pdbx_description
1 polymer ?
#
loop_
_entity_poly.entity_id
_entity_poly.type
_entity_poly.pdbx_seq_one_letter_code
_entity_poly.pdbx_strand_id
1 'polypeptide(L)'
;MADGILAQFGSILAMLVPILVFVGLYLAFYIWGKYANRKKKEFYFDDVLTAIDPYIENYSRKDPNDRQIEIRCQLNEEFELKSASAWLILLPRTSFPTMLVDGLFFRNKDSFGLAANFAEKPRVLFEVIPYKMKSAIRKDFDYLVEIDDIPTPDQDTNEAFLIKSNRPRAINQLIRSKMFLKNLKDYSKEVQWISVRTDEPHFEMKFSMTGKPADLLTLVKFSMTVLKFFGKVTERTKDLPIPSVLKKEVKKVTEKEKQKQEKEKEKYMKEREKRREKARKEEERRAKKRAKDESRAKRKSE
;
A
#
# COMPACT_ATOMS: atom_id res chain seq x y z
N MET A 1 57.71 27.06 -18.38
CA MET A 1 56.75 27.49 -17.34
C MET A 1 55.30 27.47 -17.82
N ALA A 2 55.00 27.83 -19.09
CA ALA A 2 53.65 27.78 -19.66
C ALA A 2 53.05 26.35 -19.74
N ASP A 3 53.87 25.34 -20.07
CA ASP A 3 53.39 23.96 -20.23
C ASP A 3 52.94 23.30 -18.92
N GLY A 4 53.58 23.65 -17.79
CA GLY A 4 53.20 23.17 -16.46
C GLY A 4 51.87 23.74 -15.98
N ILE A 5 51.56 24.99 -16.36
CA ILE A 5 50.30 25.66 -16.06
C ILE A 5 49.16 25.03 -16.88
N LEU A 6 49.38 24.80 -18.17
CA LEU A 6 48.42 24.12 -19.06
C LEU A 6 48.12 22.68 -18.60
N ALA A 7 49.12 21.92 -18.17
CA ALA A 7 48.93 20.57 -17.62
C ALA A 7 48.15 20.59 -16.30
N GLN A 8 48.40 21.57 -15.42
CA GLN A 8 47.60 21.75 -14.20
C GLN A 8 46.14 22.12 -14.52
N PHE A 9 45.90 23.06 -15.44
CA PHE A 9 44.53 23.40 -15.87
C PHE A 9 43.81 22.22 -16.51
N GLY A 10 44.49 21.44 -17.37
CA GLY A 10 43.93 20.22 -17.97
C GLY A 10 43.57 19.16 -16.93
N SER A 11 44.41 18.97 -15.91
CA SER A 11 44.13 18.04 -14.80
C SER A 11 42.95 18.49 -13.91
N ILE A 12 42.85 19.80 -13.63
CA ILE A 12 41.73 20.38 -12.88
C ILE A 12 40.43 20.25 -13.68
N LEU A 13 40.45 20.50 -14.99
CA LEU A 13 39.29 20.29 -15.86
C LEU A 13 38.87 18.82 -15.87
N ALA A 14 39.82 17.89 -16.00
CA ALA A 14 39.53 16.45 -15.99
C ALA A 14 38.92 15.99 -14.65
N MET A 15 39.33 16.58 -13.52
CA MET A 15 38.71 16.32 -12.20
C MET A 15 37.31 16.93 -12.06
N LEU A 16 37.02 18.03 -12.76
CA LEU A 16 35.72 18.71 -12.74
C LEU A 16 34.70 18.07 -13.71
N VAL A 17 35.14 17.38 -14.76
CA VAL A 17 34.26 16.72 -15.74
C VAL A 17 33.24 15.78 -15.07
N PRO A 18 33.63 14.87 -14.15
CA PRO A 18 32.66 14.02 -13.45
C PRO A 18 31.61 14.82 -12.66
N ILE A 19 32.01 15.95 -12.06
CA ILE A 19 31.11 16.82 -11.29
C ILE A 19 30.12 17.50 -12.23
N LEU A 20 30.59 18.04 -13.36
CA LEU A 20 29.73 18.67 -14.37
C LEU A 20 28.76 17.68 -15.00
N VAL A 21 29.21 16.46 -15.30
CA VAL A 21 28.34 15.36 -15.78
C VAL A 21 27.29 15.02 -14.73
N PHE A 22 27.67 14.89 -13.45
CA PHE A 22 26.74 14.60 -12.38
C PHE A 22 25.70 15.71 -12.17
N VAL A 23 26.13 16.97 -12.15
CA VAL A 23 25.25 18.14 -12.03
C VAL A 23 24.32 18.25 -13.25
N GLY A 24 24.84 18.04 -14.45
CA GLY A 24 24.05 18.03 -15.68
C GLY A 24 22.99 16.93 -15.71
N LEU A 25 23.36 15.70 -15.31
CA LEU A 25 22.41 14.60 -15.16
C LEU A 25 21.37 14.93 -14.09
N TYR A 26 21.79 15.42 -12.92
CA TYR A 26 20.88 15.81 -11.84
C TYR A 26 19.85 16.84 -12.31
N LEU A 27 20.29 17.90 -13.00
CA LEU A 27 19.42 18.93 -13.58
C LEU A 27 18.47 18.35 -14.63
N ALA A 28 18.96 17.50 -15.53
CA ALA A 28 18.13 16.85 -16.56
C ALA A 28 17.03 15.99 -15.92
N PHE A 29 17.37 15.18 -14.91
CA PHE A 29 16.40 14.38 -14.16
C PHE A 29 15.42 15.24 -13.38
N TYR A 30 15.88 16.34 -12.78
CA TYR A 30 15.01 17.27 -12.06
C TYR A 30 13.96 17.89 -12.99
N ILE A 31 14.38 18.41 -14.14
CA ILE A 31 13.49 19.03 -15.14
C ILE A 31 12.51 18.00 -15.69
N TRP A 32 13.02 16.83 -16.10
CA TRP A 32 12.18 15.76 -16.64
C TRP A 32 11.19 15.22 -15.61
N GLY A 33 11.64 15.00 -14.37
CA GLY A 33 10.81 14.53 -13.27
C GLY A 33 9.69 15.50 -12.93
N LYS A 34 9.98 16.81 -12.91
CA LYS A 34 8.97 17.86 -12.70
C LYS A 34 7.93 17.88 -13.82
N TYR A 35 8.38 17.83 -15.08
CA TYR A 35 7.48 17.77 -16.24
C TYR A 35 6.59 16.51 -16.23
N ALA A 36 7.19 15.34 -15.97
CA ALA A 36 6.47 14.07 -15.91
C ALA A 36 5.42 14.05 -14.79
N ASN A 37 5.76 14.58 -13.61
CA ASN A 37 4.81 14.68 -12.50
C ASN A 37 3.66 15.64 -12.83
N ARG A 38 3.95 16.81 -13.40
CA ARG A 38 2.92 17.77 -13.81
C ARG A 38 1.94 17.14 -14.81
N LYS A 39 2.46 16.52 -15.87
CA LYS A 39 1.63 15.86 -16.90
C LYS A 39 0.77 14.75 -16.29
N LYS A 40 1.33 13.95 -15.37
CA LYS A 40 0.58 12.90 -14.65
C LYS A 40 -0.54 13.47 -13.76
N LYS A 41 -0.31 14.60 -13.08
CA LYS A 41 -1.34 15.25 -12.28
C LYS A 41 -2.50 15.73 -13.13
N GLU A 42 -2.22 16.33 -14.29
CA GLU A 42 -3.23 16.82 -15.22
C GLU A 42 -4.09 15.65 -15.73
N PHE A 43 -3.48 14.57 -16.25
CA PHE A 43 -4.22 13.38 -16.66
C PHE A 43 -5.04 12.75 -15.54
N TYR A 44 -4.44 12.59 -14.36
CA TYR A 44 -5.15 12.07 -13.20
C TYR A 44 -6.37 12.94 -12.84
N PHE A 45 -6.20 14.26 -12.88
CA PHE A 45 -7.27 15.19 -12.54
C PHE A 45 -8.47 15.01 -13.48
N ASP A 46 -8.23 14.96 -14.79
CA ASP A 46 -9.30 14.80 -15.78
C ASP A 46 -10.02 13.44 -15.66
N ASP A 47 -9.25 12.35 -15.51
CA ASP A 47 -9.80 11.00 -15.38
C ASP A 47 -10.60 10.82 -14.09
N VAL A 48 -10.06 11.28 -12.95
CA VAL A 48 -10.77 11.21 -11.68
C VAL A 48 -11.98 12.12 -11.67
N LEU A 49 -11.87 13.34 -12.17
CA LEU A 49 -12.99 14.27 -12.22
C LEU A 49 -14.15 13.67 -13.02
N THR A 50 -13.88 13.14 -14.21
CA THR A 50 -14.85 12.44 -15.05
C THR A 50 -15.51 11.27 -14.30
N ALA A 51 -14.75 10.57 -13.46
CA ALA A 51 -15.23 9.42 -12.70
C ALA A 51 -16.10 9.79 -11.49
N ILE A 52 -15.78 10.90 -10.82
CA ILE A 52 -16.51 11.38 -9.63
C ILE A 52 -17.70 12.27 -9.99
N ASP A 53 -17.69 12.92 -11.17
CA ASP A 53 -18.69 13.91 -11.61
C ASP A 53 -20.15 13.46 -11.34
N PRO A 54 -20.54 12.20 -11.62
CA PRO A 54 -21.91 11.76 -11.36
C PRO A 54 -22.32 11.72 -9.87
N TYR A 55 -21.37 11.84 -8.94
CA TYR A 55 -21.57 11.68 -7.51
C TYR A 55 -21.39 12.99 -6.72
N ILE A 56 -21.05 14.09 -7.38
CA ILE A 56 -20.65 15.34 -6.72
C ILE A 56 -21.50 16.51 -7.19
N GLU A 57 -21.72 17.49 -6.31
CA GLU A 57 -22.35 18.77 -6.64
C GLU A 57 -21.31 19.84 -6.98
N ASN A 58 -20.19 19.81 -6.25
CA ASN A 58 -19.11 20.77 -6.40
C ASN A 58 -17.77 20.13 -6.02
N TYR A 59 -16.67 20.69 -6.53
CA TYR A 59 -15.33 20.26 -6.16
C TYR A 59 -14.38 21.43 -6.02
N SER A 60 -13.32 21.22 -5.24
CA SER A 60 -12.17 22.11 -5.19
C SER A 60 -10.89 21.32 -5.33
N ARG A 61 -9.97 21.84 -6.16
CA ARG A 61 -8.65 21.27 -6.36
C ARG A 61 -7.66 21.92 -5.41
N LYS A 62 -6.84 21.10 -4.75
CA LYS A 62 -5.67 21.53 -3.98
C LYS A 62 -4.43 20.82 -4.50
N ASP A 63 -3.35 21.57 -4.63
CA ASP A 63 -2.02 21.05 -4.98
C ASP A 63 -1.06 21.34 -3.81
N PRO A 64 -1.04 20.50 -2.75
CA PRO A 64 -0.22 20.77 -1.57
C PRO A 64 1.28 20.88 -1.86
N ASN A 65 1.76 20.16 -2.87
CA ASN A 65 3.14 20.19 -3.37
C ASN A 65 3.23 19.58 -4.77
N ASP A 66 4.41 19.61 -5.40
CA ASP A 66 4.68 19.08 -6.75
C ASP A 66 4.38 17.58 -6.93
N ARG A 67 4.19 16.83 -5.83
CA ARG A 67 3.94 15.39 -5.84
C ARG A 67 2.51 15.02 -5.47
N GLN A 68 1.72 15.96 -4.97
CA GLN A 68 0.39 15.68 -4.44
C GLN A 68 -0.67 16.55 -5.11
N ILE A 69 -1.79 15.94 -5.41
CA ILE A 69 -3.02 16.62 -5.80
C ILE A 69 -4.18 16.02 -4.99
N GLU A 70 -5.06 16.86 -4.50
CA GLU A 70 -6.24 16.53 -3.73
C GLU A 70 -7.45 17.18 -4.39
N ILE A 71 -8.46 16.40 -4.72
CA ILE A 71 -9.76 16.84 -5.23
C ILE A 71 -10.75 16.66 -4.08
N ARG A 72 -11.11 17.77 -3.44
CA ARG A 72 -12.13 17.78 -2.39
C ARG A 72 -13.49 17.93 -3.04
N CYS A 73 -14.38 17.01 -2.72
CA CYS A 73 -15.66 16.83 -3.36
C CYS A 73 -16.76 17.12 -2.35
N GLN A 74 -17.76 17.90 -2.75
CA GLN A 74 -19.07 17.95 -2.09
C GLN A 74 -19.95 16.92 -2.78
N LEU A 75 -20.37 15.90 -2.03
CA LEU A 75 -21.16 14.80 -2.57
C LEU A 75 -22.62 15.24 -2.75
N ASN A 76 -23.31 14.64 -3.73
CA ASN A 76 -24.72 14.92 -3.97
C ASN A 76 -25.65 14.26 -2.93
N GLU A 77 -26.94 14.59 -3.00
CA GLU A 77 -27.99 14.10 -2.11
C GLU A 77 -28.12 12.56 -2.05
N GLU A 78 -27.54 11.81 -3.00
CA GLU A 78 -27.56 10.35 -2.93
C GLU A 78 -26.65 9.76 -1.84
N PHE A 79 -25.74 10.57 -1.29
CA PHE A 79 -24.81 10.18 -0.24
C PHE A 79 -25.23 10.78 1.10
N GLU A 80 -25.23 9.93 2.13
CA GLU A 80 -25.38 10.38 3.54
C GLU A 80 -24.21 11.27 3.99
N LEU A 81 -23.09 11.22 3.27
CA LEU A 81 -21.87 11.97 3.55
C LEU A 81 -21.84 13.23 2.70
N LYS A 82 -21.47 14.36 3.31
CA LYS A 82 -21.42 15.66 2.60
C LYS A 82 -20.11 15.90 1.85
N SER A 83 -19.01 15.28 2.26
CA SER A 83 -17.72 15.49 1.61
C SER A 83 -16.85 14.25 1.54
N ALA A 84 -16.07 14.19 0.46
CA ALA A 84 -15.02 13.21 0.23
C ALA A 84 -13.80 13.90 -0.39
N SER A 85 -12.65 13.24 -0.39
CA SER A 85 -11.42 13.75 -0.96
C SER A 85 -10.70 12.63 -1.71
N ALA A 86 -10.53 12.81 -3.01
CA ALA A 86 -9.70 11.94 -3.84
C ALA A 86 -8.30 12.52 -3.92
N TRP A 87 -7.27 11.72 -3.69
CA TRP A 87 -5.89 12.19 -3.68
C TRP A 87 -4.97 11.31 -4.49
N LEU A 88 -3.95 11.93 -5.09
CA LEU A 88 -2.84 11.26 -5.76
C LEU A 88 -1.53 11.67 -5.10
N ILE A 89 -0.71 10.69 -4.79
CA ILE A 89 0.66 10.87 -4.30
C ILE A 89 1.61 10.26 -5.32
N LEU A 90 2.35 11.12 -6.02
CA LEU A 90 3.35 10.75 -6.99
C LEU A 90 4.69 10.42 -6.31
N LEU A 91 5.44 9.52 -6.94
CA LEU A 91 6.84 9.27 -6.58
C LEU A 91 7.70 10.54 -6.77
N PRO A 92 8.79 10.69 -5.99
CA PRO A 92 9.71 11.83 -6.10
C PRO A 92 10.61 11.65 -7.32
N ARG A 93 10.08 11.87 -8.52
CA ARG A 93 10.82 11.76 -9.78
C ARG A 93 11.88 12.84 -9.98
N THR A 94 11.89 13.86 -9.13
CA THR A 94 12.82 14.99 -9.19
C THR A 94 14.19 14.69 -8.58
N SER A 95 14.38 13.51 -7.96
CA SER A 95 15.63 13.11 -7.33
C SER A 95 16.21 11.87 -8.01
N PHE A 96 17.35 12.01 -8.69
CA PHE A 96 18.05 10.93 -9.38
C PHE A 96 18.39 9.75 -8.45
N PRO A 97 18.95 9.94 -7.24
CA PRO A 97 19.17 8.84 -6.30
C PRO A 97 17.87 8.16 -5.88
N THR A 98 16.81 8.94 -5.65
CA THR A 98 15.53 8.38 -5.20
C THR A 98 14.86 7.60 -6.32
N MET A 99 14.96 8.04 -7.58
CA MET A 99 14.42 7.30 -8.73
C MET A 99 15.16 5.97 -8.96
N LEU A 100 16.48 5.95 -8.82
CA LEU A 100 17.28 4.73 -8.90
C LEU A 100 16.95 3.78 -7.75
N VAL A 101 16.92 4.27 -6.51
CA VAL A 101 16.67 3.44 -5.32
C VAL A 101 15.22 2.93 -5.29
N ASP A 102 14.24 3.80 -5.58
CA ASP A 102 12.83 3.40 -5.64
C ASP A 102 12.56 2.43 -6.80
N GLY A 103 13.21 2.63 -7.95
CA GLY A 103 13.07 1.77 -9.12
C GLY A 103 13.72 0.39 -8.96
N LEU A 104 14.91 0.34 -8.36
CA LEU A 104 15.70 -0.90 -8.22
C LEU A 104 15.31 -1.72 -6.99
N PHE A 105 15.07 -1.08 -5.83
CA PHE A 105 14.93 -1.80 -4.56
C PHE A 105 13.51 -1.84 -4.02
N PHE A 106 12.78 -0.72 -4.06
CA PHE A 106 11.49 -0.63 -3.38
C PHE A 106 10.29 -0.87 -4.27
N ARG A 107 10.45 -0.82 -5.60
CA ARG A 107 9.35 -0.91 -6.59
C ARG A 107 8.15 -0.03 -6.20
N ASN A 108 8.45 1.12 -5.59
CA ASN A 108 7.43 2.06 -5.15
C ASN A 108 6.62 2.52 -6.36
N LYS A 109 5.33 2.75 -6.15
CA LYS A 109 4.37 3.15 -7.20
C LYS A 109 3.67 4.43 -6.78
N ASP A 110 3.21 5.21 -7.75
CA ASP A 110 2.29 6.31 -7.45
C ASP A 110 1.08 5.72 -6.72
N SER A 111 0.51 6.46 -5.77
CA SER A 111 -0.62 5.99 -4.97
C SER A 111 -1.82 6.89 -5.21
N PHE A 112 -2.97 6.26 -5.41
CA PHE A 112 -4.27 6.92 -5.46
C PHE A 112 -5.07 6.53 -4.22
N GLY A 113 -5.85 7.44 -3.68
CA GLY A 113 -6.84 7.06 -2.68
C GLY A 113 -8.06 7.96 -2.65
N LEU A 114 -9.10 7.45 -2.00
CA LEU A 114 -10.33 8.15 -1.70
C LEU A 114 -10.55 8.10 -0.20
N ALA A 115 -10.71 9.27 0.40
CA ALA A 115 -10.95 9.43 1.81
C ALA A 115 -12.21 10.23 2.06
N ALA A 116 -12.88 10.00 3.19
CA ALA A 116 -14.03 10.79 3.60
C ALA A 116 -14.12 10.85 5.11
N ASN A 117 -14.56 12.00 5.63
CA ASN A 117 -14.87 12.14 7.04
C ASN A 117 -16.38 11.97 7.25
N PHE A 118 -16.76 11.02 8.09
CA PHE A 118 -18.13 10.87 8.58
C PHE A 118 -18.47 12.02 9.53
N ALA A 119 -19.73 12.45 9.54
CA ALA A 119 -20.21 13.47 10.48
C ALA A 119 -20.09 12.99 11.94
N GLU A 120 -20.28 11.68 12.16
CA GLU A 120 -20.11 11.02 13.44
C GLU A 120 -19.09 9.88 13.34
N LYS A 121 -18.46 9.53 14.46
CA LYS A 121 -17.56 8.37 14.52
C LYS A 121 -18.33 7.10 14.18
N PRO A 122 -17.94 6.33 13.15
CA PRO A 122 -18.64 5.11 12.80
C PRO A 122 -18.56 4.10 13.94
N ARG A 123 -19.57 3.24 14.05
CA ARG A 123 -19.60 2.14 15.05
C ARG A 123 -19.09 0.82 14.49
N VAL A 124 -18.84 0.79 13.19
CA VAL A 124 -18.28 -0.33 12.45
C VAL A 124 -16.83 0.01 12.15
N LEU A 125 -15.93 -0.79 12.70
CA LEU A 125 -14.54 -0.89 12.31
C LEU A 125 -14.47 -1.93 11.19
N PHE A 126 -13.90 -1.57 10.05
CA PHE A 126 -13.77 -2.47 8.90
C PHE A 126 -12.42 -2.30 8.23
N GLU A 127 -11.77 -3.41 7.92
CA GLU A 127 -10.45 -3.41 7.29
C GLU A 127 -10.37 -4.49 6.22
N VAL A 128 -9.85 -4.14 5.03
CA VAL A 128 -9.44 -5.09 3.99
C VAL A 128 -7.96 -4.91 3.73
N ILE A 129 -7.20 -5.96 4.00
CA ILE A 129 -5.75 -5.94 4.00
C ILE A 129 -5.23 -7.02 3.04
N PRO A 130 -4.52 -6.66 1.96
CA PRO A 130 -3.81 -7.62 1.12
C PRO A 130 -2.74 -8.37 1.92
N TYR A 131 -2.65 -9.70 1.80
CA TYR A 131 -1.61 -10.47 2.52
C TYR A 131 -0.19 -10.05 2.16
N LYS A 132 0.04 -9.58 0.93
CA LYS A 132 1.32 -9.01 0.46
C LYS A 132 1.80 -7.83 1.31
N MET A 133 0.91 -7.13 2.03
CA MET A 133 1.21 -5.97 2.88
C MET A 133 1.18 -6.28 4.39
N LYS A 134 0.94 -7.53 4.78
CA LYS A 134 0.82 -7.93 6.20
C LYS A 134 2.06 -7.58 7.04
N SER A 135 3.26 -7.52 6.44
CA SER A 135 4.49 -7.14 7.14
C SER A 135 4.60 -5.64 7.42
N ALA A 136 4.08 -4.78 6.55
CA ALA A 136 4.07 -3.33 6.74
C ALA A 136 3.12 -2.92 7.88
N ILE A 137 2.04 -3.69 8.05
CA ILE A 137 0.97 -3.45 9.01
C ILE A 137 1.33 -3.93 10.42
N ARG A 138 2.39 -4.73 10.60
CA ARG A 138 2.86 -5.21 11.92
C ARG A 138 3.15 -4.12 12.96
N LYS A 139 3.29 -2.86 12.55
CA LYS A 139 3.49 -1.72 13.46
C LYS A 139 2.19 -1.17 14.06
N ASP A 140 1.04 -1.41 13.42
CA ASP A 140 -0.29 -0.91 13.80
C ASP A 140 -1.20 -2.04 14.34
N PHE A 141 -0.62 -3.16 14.78
CA PHE A 141 -1.31 -4.46 14.92
C PHE A 141 -2.24 -4.58 16.13
N ASP A 142 -2.08 -3.76 17.16
CA ASP A 142 -2.72 -4.02 18.47
C ASP A 142 -4.26 -4.03 18.35
N TYR A 143 -4.86 -3.12 17.57
CA TYR A 143 -6.31 -3.10 17.37
C TYR A 143 -6.80 -4.13 16.35
N LEU A 144 -5.97 -4.51 15.36
CA LEU A 144 -6.35 -5.49 14.34
C LEU A 144 -6.47 -6.91 14.92
N VAL A 145 -5.73 -7.21 15.99
CA VAL A 145 -5.85 -8.48 16.74
C VAL A 145 -7.19 -8.56 17.46
N GLU A 146 -7.75 -7.42 17.87
CA GLU A 146 -8.98 -7.35 18.65
C GLU A 146 -10.27 -7.37 17.82
N ILE A 147 -10.16 -7.44 16.49
CA ILE A 147 -11.31 -7.54 15.58
C ILE A 147 -11.36 -8.88 14.84
N ASP A 148 -12.59 -9.37 14.65
CA ASP A 148 -12.86 -10.67 14.07
C ASP A 148 -12.49 -10.74 12.58
N ASP A 149 -11.89 -11.86 12.18
CA ASP A 149 -11.69 -12.23 10.79
C ASP A 149 -13.02 -12.68 10.18
N ILE A 150 -13.29 -12.23 8.95
CA ILE A 150 -14.58 -12.42 8.31
C ILE A 150 -14.36 -13.15 6.99
N PRO A 151 -14.76 -14.44 6.90
CA PRO A 151 -14.65 -15.18 5.65
C PRO A 151 -15.68 -14.65 4.64
N THR A 152 -15.24 -14.53 3.39
CA THR A 152 -16.14 -14.29 2.25
C THR A 152 -16.57 -15.60 1.61
N PRO A 153 -17.66 -15.63 0.83
CA PRO A 153 -18.04 -16.80 0.03
C PRO A 153 -17.04 -17.16 -1.07
N ASP A 154 -16.12 -16.26 -1.42
CA ASP A 154 -15.14 -16.45 -2.50
C ASP A 154 -13.77 -16.86 -1.92
N GLN A 155 -13.35 -18.09 -2.20
CA GLN A 155 -12.12 -18.63 -1.64
C GLN A 155 -10.89 -17.85 -2.12
N ASP A 156 -10.85 -17.45 -3.40
CA ASP A 156 -9.72 -16.71 -3.97
C ASP A 156 -9.53 -15.35 -3.25
N THR A 157 -10.62 -14.66 -2.93
CA THR A 157 -10.57 -13.42 -2.16
C THR A 157 -10.00 -13.67 -0.75
N ASN A 158 -10.41 -14.75 -0.08
CA ASN A 158 -9.90 -15.12 1.25
C ASN A 158 -8.41 -15.52 1.23
N GLU A 159 -7.88 -15.96 0.10
CA GLU A 159 -6.45 -16.28 -0.08
C GLU A 159 -5.60 -15.03 -0.37
N ALA A 160 -6.18 -14.01 -1.02
CA ALA A 160 -5.48 -12.77 -1.36
C ALA A 160 -5.58 -11.69 -0.26
N PHE A 161 -6.66 -11.68 0.50
CA PHE A 161 -6.99 -10.63 1.45
C PHE A 161 -7.38 -11.15 2.83
N LEU A 162 -7.06 -10.37 3.85
CA LEU A 162 -7.57 -10.46 5.21
C LEU A 162 -8.67 -9.41 5.37
N ILE A 163 -9.91 -9.85 5.62
CA ILE A 163 -11.05 -8.98 5.88
C ILE A 163 -11.42 -9.07 7.34
N LYS A 164 -11.52 -7.93 8.01
CA LYS A 164 -11.80 -7.84 9.44
C LYS A 164 -12.90 -6.84 9.74
N SER A 165 -13.74 -7.15 10.73
CA SER A 165 -14.66 -6.16 11.32
C SER A 165 -15.09 -6.56 12.72
N ASN A 166 -15.36 -5.57 13.55
CA ASN A 166 -15.99 -5.75 14.85
C ASN A 166 -17.52 -5.99 14.77
N ARG A 167 -18.15 -5.77 13.61
CA ARG A 167 -19.59 -5.93 13.39
C ARG A 167 -19.87 -6.69 12.09
N PRO A 168 -19.56 -8.00 12.01
CA PRO A 168 -19.71 -8.78 10.77
C PRO A 168 -21.11 -8.74 10.16
N ARG A 169 -22.15 -8.70 11.01
CA ARG A 169 -23.55 -8.62 10.55
C ARG A 169 -23.87 -7.34 9.80
N ALA A 170 -23.29 -6.20 10.20
CA ALA A 170 -23.56 -4.90 9.57
C ALA A 170 -22.95 -4.80 8.16
N ILE A 171 -21.84 -5.49 7.93
CA ILE A 171 -21.13 -5.49 6.64
C ILE A 171 -21.41 -6.73 5.79
N ASN A 172 -22.29 -7.63 6.24
CA ASN A 172 -22.55 -8.93 5.61
C ASN A 172 -22.99 -8.78 4.14
N GLN A 173 -23.72 -7.72 3.81
CA GLN A 173 -24.13 -7.42 2.43
C GLN A 173 -22.94 -7.08 1.53
N LEU A 174 -21.95 -6.35 2.04
CA LEU A 174 -20.76 -5.96 1.27
C LEU A 174 -19.86 -7.16 1.00
N ILE A 175 -19.53 -7.94 2.04
CA ILE A 175 -18.63 -9.11 1.94
C ILE A 175 -19.23 -10.28 1.16
N ARG A 176 -20.53 -10.26 0.86
CA ARG A 176 -21.22 -11.22 -0.01
C ARG A 176 -21.57 -10.64 -1.38
N SER A 177 -21.31 -9.35 -1.61
CA SER A 177 -21.58 -8.71 -2.89
C SER A 177 -20.64 -9.24 -3.96
N LYS A 178 -21.21 -9.90 -4.99
CA LYS A 178 -20.44 -10.37 -6.15
C LYS A 178 -19.62 -9.25 -6.79
N MET A 179 -20.15 -8.04 -6.84
CA MET A 179 -19.47 -6.87 -7.41
C MET A 179 -18.26 -6.46 -6.57
N PHE A 180 -18.41 -6.41 -5.25
CA PHE A 180 -17.32 -6.06 -4.33
C PHE A 180 -16.18 -7.08 -4.40
N LEU A 181 -16.52 -8.37 -4.27
CA LEU A 181 -15.54 -9.46 -4.31
C LEU A 181 -14.82 -9.55 -5.67
N LYS A 182 -15.57 -9.38 -6.77
CA LYS A 182 -14.99 -9.32 -8.12
C LYS A 182 -13.98 -8.18 -8.23
N ASN A 183 -14.33 -6.97 -7.82
CA ASN A 183 -13.41 -5.82 -7.87
C ASN A 183 -12.18 -6.02 -6.99
N LEU A 184 -12.32 -6.62 -5.79
CA LEU A 184 -11.16 -6.96 -4.96
C LEU A 184 -10.21 -7.91 -5.68
N LYS A 185 -10.74 -8.95 -6.33
CA LYS A 185 -9.94 -9.92 -7.09
C LYS A 185 -9.26 -9.27 -8.29
N ASP A 186 -10.03 -8.53 -9.10
CA ASP A 186 -9.57 -7.85 -10.31
C ASP A 186 -8.46 -6.83 -9.99
N TYR A 187 -8.53 -6.20 -8.81
CA TYR A 187 -7.58 -5.17 -8.35
C TYR A 187 -6.65 -5.63 -7.22
N SER A 188 -6.41 -6.94 -7.10
CA SER A 188 -5.58 -7.52 -6.02
C SER A 188 -4.15 -7.00 -5.97
N LYS A 189 -3.61 -6.53 -7.11
CA LYS A 189 -2.25 -5.96 -7.19
C LYS A 189 -2.22 -4.48 -6.83
N GLU A 190 -3.31 -3.78 -7.06
CA GLU A 190 -3.50 -2.34 -6.89
C GLU A 190 -3.90 -2.03 -5.44
N VAL A 191 -4.91 -2.71 -4.89
CA VAL A 191 -5.40 -2.47 -3.52
C VAL A 191 -4.24 -2.53 -2.54
N GLN A 192 -4.10 -1.47 -1.75
CA GLN A 192 -3.20 -1.39 -0.61
C GLN A 192 -3.98 -1.55 0.69
N TRP A 193 -5.09 -0.83 0.83
CA TRP A 193 -5.87 -0.79 2.07
C TRP A 193 -7.31 -0.32 1.78
N ILE A 194 -8.32 -0.93 2.41
CA ILE A 194 -9.68 -0.35 2.59
C ILE A 194 -9.99 -0.30 4.09
N SER A 195 -10.32 0.87 4.62
CA SER A 195 -10.46 1.14 6.05
C SER A 195 -11.72 1.95 6.35
N VAL A 196 -12.41 1.56 7.41
CA VAL A 196 -13.33 2.43 8.17
C VAL A 196 -12.91 2.30 9.62
N ARG A 197 -12.45 3.40 10.21
CA ARG A 197 -11.96 3.40 11.58
C ARG A 197 -12.92 4.07 12.53
N THR A 198 -12.85 3.73 13.80
CA THR A 198 -13.77 4.22 14.84
C THR A 198 -13.10 5.19 15.82
N ASP A 199 -11.77 5.31 15.77
CA ASP A 199 -10.96 6.29 16.49
C ASP A 199 -11.08 7.67 15.82
N GLU A 200 -10.97 7.69 14.50
CA GLU A 200 -11.20 8.83 13.62
C GLU A 200 -12.45 8.57 12.80
N PRO A 201 -13.29 9.58 12.50
CA PRO A 201 -14.46 9.40 11.65
C PRO A 201 -14.05 9.27 10.19
N HIS A 202 -13.12 8.36 9.85
CA HIS A 202 -12.41 8.33 8.58
C HIS A 202 -12.68 7.03 7.83
N PHE A 203 -13.08 7.20 6.57
CA PHE A 203 -13.03 6.17 5.54
C PHE A 203 -11.80 6.39 4.68
N GLU A 204 -11.10 5.32 4.33
CA GLU A 204 -9.99 5.37 3.37
C GLU A 204 -9.98 4.16 2.46
N MET A 205 -9.81 4.41 1.16
CA MET A 205 -9.40 3.39 0.20
C MET A 205 -8.13 3.86 -0.48
N LYS A 206 -7.12 2.99 -0.52
CA LYS A 206 -5.81 3.28 -1.09
C LYS A 206 -5.37 2.22 -2.09
N PHE A 207 -4.85 2.67 -3.22
CA PHE A 207 -4.42 1.86 -4.35
C PHE A 207 -3.02 2.26 -4.81
N SER A 208 -2.26 1.28 -5.27
CA SER A 208 -1.02 1.45 -6.01
C SER A 208 -1.32 1.53 -7.49
N MET A 209 -0.85 2.57 -8.15
CA MET A 209 -0.92 2.71 -9.60
C MET A 209 0.12 1.78 -10.24
N THR A 210 -0.29 0.58 -10.64
CA THR A 210 0.56 -0.33 -11.40
C THR A 210 0.49 0.08 -12.88
N GLY A 211 1.61 0.13 -13.61
CA GLY A 211 1.73 0.78 -14.94
C GLY A 211 0.83 0.27 -16.08
N LYS A 212 -0.09 -0.66 -15.80
CA LYS A 212 -1.28 -0.92 -16.60
C LYS A 212 -2.45 -0.42 -15.76
N PRO A 213 -3.08 0.71 -16.09
CA PRO A 213 -4.14 1.19 -15.22
C PRO A 213 -5.25 0.14 -15.27
N ALA A 214 -5.54 -0.47 -14.11
CA ALA A 214 -6.94 -0.59 -13.78
C ALA A 214 -7.52 0.80 -14.04
N ASP A 215 -8.47 0.88 -14.98
CA ASP A 215 -9.01 2.15 -15.42
C ASP A 215 -9.34 2.97 -14.18
N LEU A 216 -8.66 4.12 -14.01
CA LEU A 216 -8.73 4.92 -12.80
C LEU A 216 -10.19 5.27 -12.50
N LEU A 217 -10.96 5.45 -13.57
CA LEU A 217 -12.42 5.52 -13.59
C LEU A 217 -13.08 4.37 -12.82
N THR A 218 -12.65 3.14 -13.03
CA THR A 218 -13.22 1.97 -12.36
C THR A 218 -12.81 1.88 -10.89
N LEU A 219 -11.55 2.22 -10.56
CA LEU A 219 -11.10 2.29 -9.15
C LEU A 219 -11.86 3.36 -8.36
N VAL A 220 -12.11 4.51 -8.98
CA VAL A 220 -12.91 5.59 -8.40
C VAL A 220 -14.37 5.12 -8.23
N LYS A 221 -15.01 4.58 -9.26
CA LYS A 221 -16.39 4.05 -9.18
C LYS A 221 -16.53 2.98 -8.09
N PHE A 222 -15.54 2.08 -7.99
CA PHE A 222 -15.48 1.09 -6.93
C PHE A 222 -15.41 1.75 -5.56
N SER A 223 -14.51 2.73 -5.38
CA SER A 223 -14.34 3.46 -4.12
C SER A 223 -15.59 4.22 -3.70
N MET A 224 -16.24 4.91 -4.65
CA MET A 224 -17.51 5.62 -4.42
C MET A 224 -18.64 4.68 -4.02
N THR A 225 -18.71 3.48 -4.63
CA THR A 225 -19.71 2.47 -4.28
C THR A 225 -19.53 1.97 -2.84
N VAL A 226 -18.28 1.71 -2.45
CA VAL A 226 -17.96 1.28 -1.08
C VAL A 226 -18.22 2.42 -0.08
N LEU A 227 -17.86 3.66 -0.43
CA LEU A 227 -18.16 4.84 0.39
C LEU A 227 -19.67 5.01 0.62
N LYS A 228 -20.48 4.92 -0.45
CA LYS A 228 -21.95 5.01 -0.37
C LYS A 228 -22.53 3.94 0.55
N PHE A 229 -21.99 2.72 0.50
CA PHE A 229 -22.37 1.65 1.42
C PHE A 229 -22.06 2.02 2.87
N PHE A 230 -20.84 2.48 3.16
CA PHE A 230 -20.45 2.82 4.53
C PHE A 230 -21.14 4.08 5.07
N GLY A 231 -21.49 5.06 4.22
CA GLY A 231 -22.36 6.17 4.63
C GLY A 231 -23.68 5.67 5.23
N LYS A 232 -24.35 4.73 4.54
CA LYS A 232 -25.60 4.11 5.02
C LYS A 232 -25.40 3.24 6.26
N VAL A 233 -24.30 2.49 6.34
CA VAL A 233 -24.00 1.66 7.51
C VAL A 233 -23.72 2.51 8.73
N THR A 234 -22.97 3.59 8.59
CA THR A 234 -22.68 4.54 9.67
C THR A 234 -23.97 5.13 10.22
N GLU A 235 -24.86 5.62 9.35
CA GLU A 235 -26.15 6.19 9.77
C GLU A 235 -27.04 5.15 10.48
N ARG A 236 -27.17 3.94 9.91
CA ARG A 236 -27.98 2.86 10.52
C ARG A 236 -27.44 2.35 11.85
N THR A 237 -26.17 2.63 12.16
CA THR A 237 -25.52 2.13 13.38
C THR A 237 -25.23 3.22 14.39
N LYS A 238 -25.64 4.47 14.16
CA LYS A 238 -25.32 5.63 15.01
C LYS A 238 -25.69 5.43 16.49
N ASP A 239 -26.84 4.81 16.74
CA ASP A 239 -27.38 4.55 18.08
C ASP A 239 -26.72 3.37 18.79
N LEU A 240 -25.89 2.60 18.08
CA LEU A 240 -25.17 1.49 18.67
C LEU A 240 -23.98 2.00 19.50
N PRO A 241 -23.62 1.29 20.58
CA PRO A 241 -22.48 1.69 21.40
C PRO A 241 -21.19 1.67 20.59
N ILE A 242 -20.34 2.69 20.83
CA ILE A 242 -18.97 2.72 20.29
C ILE A 242 -18.24 1.47 20.77
N PRO A 243 -17.66 0.69 19.84
CA PRO A 243 -16.91 -0.51 20.19
C PRO A 243 -15.81 -0.18 21.19
N SER A 244 -15.77 -0.93 22.29
CA SER A 244 -14.78 -0.77 23.37
C SER A 244 -13.37 -1.23 22.97
N VAL A 245 -13.19 -1.74 21.75
CA VAL A 245 -11.90 -2.10 21.12
C VAL A 245 -10.90 -0.92 21.13
N LEU A 246 -11.37 0.31 21.37
CA LEU A 246 -10.53 1.50 21.55
C LEU A 246 -10.59 2.12 22.96
N LYS A 247 -11.38 1.56 23.88
CA LYS A 247 -11.57 2.11 25.24
C LYS A 247 -10.65 1.50 26.30
N LYS A 248 -9.81 0.53 25.95
CA LYS A 248 -8.74 0.14 26.85
C LYS A 248 -7.56 1.08 26.60
N GLU A 249 -7.40 2.06 27.50
CA GLU A 249 -6.06 2.38 28.00
C GLU A 249 -5.29 1.07 28.07
N VAL A 250 -4.13 1.01 27.41
CA VAL A 250 -3.21 -0.12 27.41
C VAL A 250 -3.25 -0.78 28.78
N LYS A 251 -4.05 -1.84 28.95
CA LYS A 251 -3.96 -2.68 30.12
C LYS A 251 -2.60 -3.30 29.94
N LYS A 252 -1.61 -2.77 30.65
CA LYS A 252 -0.24 -3.27 30.69
C LYS A 252 -0.35 -4.79 30.70
N VAL A 253 -0.01 -5.41 29.58
CA VAL A 253 0.05 -6.86 29.44
C VAL A 253 0.77 -7.36 30.67
N THR A 254 0.09 -8.12 31.52
CA THR A 254 0.66 -8.55 32.79
C THR A 254 1.94 -9.32 32.50
N GLU A 255 2.94 -9.26 33.38
CA GLU A 255 4.24 -9.94 33.15
C GLU A 255 4.07 -11.40 32.74
N LYS A 256 3.05 -12.08 33.24
CA LYS A 256 2.69 -13.45 32.84
C LYS A 256 2.33 -13.59 31.36
N GLU A 257 1.58 -12.66 30.78
CA GLU A 257 1.19 -12.70 29.37
C GLU A 257 2.35 -12.28 28.45
N LYS A 258 3.19 -11.32 28.87
CA LYS A 258 4.45 -11.00 28.16
C LYS A 258 5.39 -12.21 28.13
N GLN A 259 5.58 -12.89 29.27
CA GLN A 259 6.37 -14.11 29.34
C GLN A 259 5.79 -15.25 28.50
N LYS A 260 4.46 -15.34 28.37
CA LYS A 260 3.82 -16.33 27.51
C LYS A 260 4.08 -16.03 26.02
N GLN A 261 3.97 -14.77 25.61
CA GLN A 261 4.28 -14.34 24.24
C GLN A 261 5.77 -14.48 23.90
N GLU A 262 6.67 -14.20 24.84
CA GLU A 262 8.11 -14.44 24.64
C GLU A 262 8.43 -15.93 24.50
N LYS A 263 7.83 -16.80 25.32
CA LYS A 263 7.99 -18.26 25.20
C LYS A 263 7.43 -18.80 23.87
N GLU A 264 6.32 -18.25 23.37
CA GLU A 264 5.77 -18.62 22.06
C GLU A 264 6.67 -18.14 20.91
N LYS A 265 7.21 -16.92 20.99
CA LYS A 265 8.20 -16.40 20.03
C LYS A 265 9.48 -17.24 20.04
N GLU A 266 9.99 -17.62 21.20
CA GLU A 266 11.20 -18.44 21.33
C GLU A 266 10.98 -19.85 20.77
N LYS A 267 9.81 -20.46 21.03
CA LYS A 267 9.41 -21.75 20.41
C LYS A 267 9.36 -21.65 18.89
N TYR A 268 8.75 -20.59 18.36
CA TYR A 268 8.66 -20.37 16.91
C TYR A 268 10.05 -20.18 16.27
N MET A 269 10.93 -19.42 16.91
CA MET A 269 12.30 -19.21 16.41
C MET A 269 13.13 -20.50 16.43
N LYS A 270 13.05 -21.31 17.51
CA LYS A 270 13.69 -22.63 17.58
C LYS A 270 13.17 -23.59 16.51
N GLU A 271 11.86 -23.57 16.23
CA GLU A 271 11.29 -24.40 15.17
C GLU A 271 11.76 -23.96 13.78
N ARG A 272 11.86 -22.65 13.56
CA ARG A 272 12.39 -22.06 12.31
C ARG A 272 13.86 -22.40 12.08
N GLU A 273 14.69 -22.37 13.12
CA GLU A 273 16.10 -22.78 13.02
C GLU A 273 16.24 -24.26 12.71
N LYS A 274 15.45 -25.14 13.35
CA LYS A 274 15.42 -26.58 13.04
C LYS A 274 15.04 -26.84 11.58
N ARG A 275 14.09 -26.08 11.02
CA ARG A 275 13.71 -26.19 9.60
C ARG A 275 14.84 -25.73 8.68
N ARG A 276 15.55 -24.65 9.02
CA ARG A 276 16.72 -24.18 8.26
C ARG A 276 17.89 -25.18 8.30
N GLU A 277 18.16 -25.78 9.45
CA GLU A 277 19.22 -26.76 9.58
C GLU A 277 18.91 -28.05 8.81
N LYS A 278 17.64 -28.51 8.83
CA LYS A 278 17.18 -29.63 7.98
C LYS A 278 17.35 -29.32 6.50
N ALA A 279 16.95 -28.13 6.05
CA ALA A 279 17.11 -27.71 4.66
C ALA A 279 18.59 -27.67 4.24
N ARG A 280 19.48 -27.16 5.10
CA ARG A 280 20.93 -27.13 4.84
C ARG A 280 21.52 -28.53 4.71
N LYS A 281 21.15 -29.46 5.60
CA LYS A 281 21.60 -30.87 5.55
C LYS A 281 21.06 -31.59 4.31
N GLU A 282 19.85 -31.26 3.86
CA GLU A 282 19.28 -31.84 2.64
C GLU A 282 19.96 -31.30 1.37
N GLU A 283 20.27 -30.01 1.33
CA GLU A 283 21.01 -29.38 0.24
C GLU A 283 22.44 -29.94 0.13
N GLU A 284 23.13 -30.13 1.25
CA GLU A 284 24.46 -30.74 1.29
C GLU A 284 24.44 -32.19 0.79
N ARG A 285 23.39 -32.96 1.12
CA ARG A 285 23.18 -34.32 0.59
C ARG A 285 22.94 -34.30 -0.92
N ARG A 286 22.15 -33.36 -1.44
CA ARG A 286 21.91 -33.21 -2.88
C ARG A 286 23.18 -32.80 -3.63
N ALA A 287 23.98 -31.91 -3.07
CA ALA A 287 25.27 -31.49 -3.63
C ALA A 287 26.26 -32.66 -3.70
N LYS A 288 26.40 -33.45 -2.61
CA LYS A 288 27.24 -34.66 -2.59
C LYS A 288 26.78 -35.72 -3.61
N LYS A 289 25.47 -35.87 -3.81
CA LYS A 289 24.92 -36.78 -4.82
C LYS A 289 25.27 -36.32 -6.24
N ARG A 290 25.09 -35.02 -6.55
CA ARG A 290 25.46 -34.44 -7.86
C ARG A 290 26.95 -34.60 -8.18
N ALA A 291 27.84 -34.32 -7.23
CA ALA A 291 29.28 -34.51 -7.43
C ALA A 291 29.66 -35.99 -7.68
N LYS A 292 28.96 -36.93 -7.04
CA LYS A 292 29.16 -38.37 -7.26
C LYS A 292 28.63 -38.83 -8.63
N ASP A 293 27.53 -38.25 -9.09
CA ASP A 293 26.96 -38.56 -10.41
C ASP A 293 27.81 -37.95 -11.54
N GLU A 294 28.35 -36.73 -11.37
CA GLU A 294 29.27 -36.10 -12.33
C GLU A 294 30.61 -36.84 -12.44
N SER A 295 31.18 -37.31 -11.32
CA SER A 295 32.41 -38.11 -11.35
C SER A 295 32.21 -39.49 -11.98
N ARG A 296 31.03 -40.10 -11.83
CA ARG A 296 30.66 -41.34 -12.53
C ARG A 296 30.43 -41.12 -14.02
N ALA A 297 29.85 -39.99 -14.41
CA ALA A 297 29.65 -39.63 -15.82
C ALA A 297 30.99 -39.42 -16.53
N LYS A 298 31.94 -38.71 -15.91
CA LYS A 298 33.29 -38.50 -16.47
C LYS A 298 34.07 -39.81 -16.66
N ARG A 299 33.96 -40.76 -15.74
CA ARG A 299 34.59 -42.09 -15.86
C ARG A 299 33.96 -43.03 -16.89
N LYS A 300 32.79 -42.70 -17.44
CA LYS A 300 32.14 -43.45 -18.52
C LYS A 300 32.37 -42.83 -19.90
N SER A 301 32.91 -41.61 -19.95
CA SER A 301 33.25 -40.89 -21.17
C SER A 301 34.75 -40.92 -21.51
N GLU A 302 35.55 -41.58 -20.67
CA GLU A 302 36.93 -42.01 -20.93
C GLU A 302 36.92 -43.52 -21.20
#